data_AF-A0A5E4XPY2-F1
#
_entry.id   AF-A0A5E4XPY2-F1
#
_cell.length_a   1.000
_cell.length_b   1.000
_cell.length_c   1.000
_cell.angle_alpha   90.00
_cell.angle_beta   90.00
_cell.angle_gamma   90.00
#
_symmetry.space_group_name_H-M   'P 1'
#
loop_
_entity.id
_entity.type
_entity.pdbx_description
1 polymer ?
#
loop_
_entity_poly.entity_id
_entity_poly.type
_entity_poly.pdbx_seq_one_letter_code
_entity_poly.pdbx_strand_id
1 'polypeptide(L)'
;MKVTVLGAGVVGPAQAWFLRQAGHDVTVIDRQPTTGLGTSFANGGHISVSHAEPWANPSAPLKVLKWLARSDAPLRFRLRADWHQWRWYQQFLRECTPARTRRNIIQIVNLGLYSHATLKA
;
A
#
# COMPACT_ATOMS: atom_id res chain seq x y z
N MET A 1 20.33 -14.12 10.06
CA MET A 1 20.28 -14.14 8.57
C MET A 1 20.65 -12.77 8.02
N LYS A 2 21.20 -12.70 6.80
CA LYS A 2 21.42 -11.42 6.10
C LYS A 2 20.17 -11.03 5.30
N VAL A 3 19.70 -9.81 5.45
CA VAL A 3 18.49 -9.29 4.79
C VAL A 3 18.80 -7.95 4.12
N THR A 4 18.44 -7.83 2.85
CA THR A 4 18.55 -6.57 2.11
C THR A 4 17.16 -5.93 1.98
N VAL A 5 17.03 -4.69 2.46
CA VAL A 5 15.82 -3.88 2.31
C VAL A 5 16.05 -2.88 1.18
N LEU A 6 15.15 -2.87 0.20
CA LEU A 6 15.22 -1.99 -0.96
C LEU A 6 14.27 -0.80 -0.76
N GLY A 7 14.85 0.39 -0.65
CA GLY A 7 14.16 1.65 -0.39
C GLY A 7 14.28 2.08 1.08
N ALA A 8 14.62 3.35 1.27
CA ALA A 8 14.72 4.07 2.52
C ALA A 8 13.64 5.17 2.63
N GLY A 9 12.47 4.96 2.02
CA GLY A 9 11.23 5.65 2.41
C GLY A 9 10.71 5.11 3.75
N VAL A 10 9.69 5.71 4.35
CA VAL A 10 9.24 5.44 5.74
C VAL A 10 9.13 3.95 6.13
N VAL A 11 8.67 3.10 5.20
CA VAL A 11 8.50 1.66 5.43
C VAL A 11 9.84 0.92 5.54
N GLY A 12 10.85 1.34 4.78
CA GLY A 12 12.15 0.65 4.72
C GLY A 12 12.91 0.64 6.04
N PRO A 13 13.22 1.81 6.65
CA PRO A 13 13.84 1.90 7.96
C PRO A 13 12.99 1.25 9.05
N ALA A 14 11.65 1.36 8.99
CA ALA A 14 10.77 0.69 9.94
C ALA A 14 10.96 -0.84 9.90
N GLN A 15 10.93 -1.44 8.71
CA GLN A 15 11.21 -2.86 8.53
C GLN A 15 12.62 -3.24 9.00
N ALA A 16 13.63 -2.46 8.61
CA ALA A 16 15.01 -2.71 8.98
C ALA A 16 15.20 -2.71 10.50
N TRP A 17 14.52 -1.80 11.21
CA TRP A 17 14.55 -1.73 12.67
C TRP A 17 13.98 -2.98 13.34
N PHE A 18 12.78 -3.43 12.92
CA PHE A 18 12.18 -4.66 13.46
C PHE A 18 12.99 -5.91 13.11
N LEU A 19 13.51 -6.01 11.89
CA LEU A 19 14.36 -7.13 11.47
C LEU A 19 15.67 -7.19 12.26
N ARG A 20 16.29 -6.03 12.51
CA ARG A 20 17.50 -5.95 13.29
C ARG A 20 17.26 -6.34 14.75
N GLN A 21 16.13 -5.97 15.34
CA GLN A 21 15.71 -6.44 16.67
C GLN A 21 15.48 -7.95 16.73
N ALA A 22 14.98 -8.55 15.66
CA ALA A 22 14.83 -10.00 15.54
C ALA A 22 16.18 -10.74 15.32
N GLY A 23 17.32 -10.04 15.40
CA GLY A 23 18.66 -10.63 15.28
C GLY A 23 19.13 -10.84 13.84
N HIS A 24 18.51 -10.16 12.86
CA HIS A 24 18.98 -10.18 11.49
C HIS A 24 20.06 -9.12 11.23
N ASP A 25 21.00 -9.45 10.32
CA ASP A 25 21.96 -8.51 9.75
C ASP A 25 21.29 -7.83 8.55
N VAL A 26 21.02 -6.52 8.65
CA VAL A 26 20.17 -5.80 7.71
C VAL A 26 20.97 -4.74 6.98
N THR A 27 20.93 -4.76 5.65
CA THR A 27 21.44 -3.69 4.78
C THR A 27 20.27 -2.99 4.10
N VAL A 28 20.19 -1.67 4.19
CA VAL A 28 19.19 -0.86 3.48
C VAL A 28 19.86 -0.18 2.29
N ILE A 29 19.27 -0.31 1.11
CA ILE A 29 19.77 0.30 -0.14
C ILE A 29 18.68 1.20 -0.71
N ASP A 30 18.98 2.48 -0.92
CA ASP A 30 18.11 3.40 -1.65
C ASP A 30 18.85 3.95 -2.88
N ARG A 31 18.09 4.27 -3.93
CA ARG A 31 18.59 4.97 -5.13
C ARG A 31 18.78 6.46 -4.92
N GLN A 32 18.11 7.04 -3.93
CA GLN A 32 18.18 8.45 -3.58
C GLN A 32 19.43 8.74 -2.75
N PRO A 33 19.99 9.96 -2.84
CA PRO A 33 21.19 10.33 -2.08
C PRO A 33 20.95 10.36 -0.58
N THR A 34 19.71 10.55 -0.12
CA THR A 34 19.32 10.52 1.29
C THR A 34 17.99 9.80 1.49
N THR A 35 17.69 9.45 2.73
CA THR A 35 16.47 8.73 3.10
C THR A 35 15.22 9.59 2.90
N GLY A 36 14.11 8.96 2.56
CA GLY A 36 12.81 9.62 2.55
C GLY A 36 12.55 10.57 1.39
N LEU A 37 13.44 10.71 0.40
CA LEU A 37 13.27 11.64 -0.73
C LEU A 37 12.24 11.19 -1.79
N GLY A 38 11.59 10.03 -1.61
CA GLY A 38 10.50 9.55 -2.47
C GLY A 38 9.12 10.03 -2.00
N THR A 39 8.11 9.17 -2.11
CA THR A 39 6.74 9.43 -1.62
C THR A 39 6.66 9.80 -0.13
N SER A 40 7.66 9.44 0.66
CA SER A 40 7.74 9.79 2.08
C SER A 40 8.20 11.23 2.32
N PHE A 41 8.72 11.93 1.32
CA PHE A 41 9.23 13.29 1.47
C PHE A 41 8.10 14.24 1.79
N ALA A 42 8.20 14.99 2.89
CA ALA A 42 7.22 15.98 3.31
C ALA A 42 5.77 15.48 3.29
N ASN A 43 5.53 14.22 3.66
CA ASN A 43 4.20 13.57 3.63
C ASN A 43 3.19 14.11 4.67
N GLY A 44 3.57 15.13 5.45
CA GLY A 44 2.74 15.75 6.48
C GLY A 44 2.66 14.99 7.80
N GLY A 45 3.29 13.82 7.93
CA GLY A 45 3.39 13.07 9.19
C GLY A 45 2.05 12.60 9.78
N HIS A 46 0.97 12.61 9.00
CA HIS A 46 -0.35 12.25 9.48
C HIS A 46 -0.46 10.75 9.76
N ILE A 47 -0.82 10.38 10.99
CA ILE A 47 -1.08 9.00 11.40
C ILE A 47 -2.58 8.76 11.40
N SER A 48 -3.05 7.90 10.50
CA SER A 48 -4.46 7.52 10.43
C SER A 48 -4.63 6.04 10.79
N VAL A 49 -5.14 5.80 12.00
CA VAL A 49 -5.26 4.45 12.57
C VAL A 49 -6.54 3.74 12.11
N SER A 50 -7.59 4.49 11.79
CA SER A 50 -8.94 3.97 11.53
C SER A 50 -9.52 4.33 10.16
N HIS A 51 -8.78 5.05 9.31
CA HIS A 51 -9.22 5.33 7.94
C HIS A 51 -9.00 4.11 7.04
N ALA A 52 -9.90 3.14 7.15
CA ALA A 52 -9.72 1.78 6.67
C ALA A 52 -10.53 1.44 5.41
N GLU A 53 -11.08 2.44 4.70
CA GLU A 53 -11.82 2.16 3.48
C GLU A 53 -10.85 1.65 2.40
N PRO A 54 -11.03 0.41 1.89
CA PRO A 54 -10.16 -0.11 0.86
C PRO A 54 -10.40 0.63 -0.45
N TRP A 55 -9.32 0.78 -1.22
CA TRP A 55 -9.42 1.29 -2.58
C TRP A 55 -10.34 0.43 -3.45
N ALA A 56 -10.34 -0.90 -3.24
CA ALA A 56 -11.30 -1.83 -3.80
C ALA A 56 -12.63 -1.80 -3.02
N ASN A 57 -13.52 -0.89 -3.40
CA ASN A 57 -14.87 -0.77 -2.83
C ASN A 57 -15.95 -0.72 -3.94
N PRO A 58 -17.24 -0.81 -3.60
CA PRO A 58 -18.32 -0.88 -4.60
C PRO A 58 -18.42 0.34 -5.52
N SER A 59 -17.89 1.51 -5.11
CA SER A 59 -17.87 2.71 -5.94
C SER A 59 -16.73 2.73 -6.96
N ALA A 60 -15.68 1.91 -6.76
CA ALA A 60 -14.47 1.95 -7.56
C ALA A 60 -14.67 1.57 -9.03
N PRO A 61 -15.45 0.52 -9.40
CA PRO A 61 -15.63 0.15 -10.82
C PRO A 61 -16.24 1.28 -11.66
N LEU A 62 -17.25 1.96 -11.12
CA LEU A 62 -17.88 3.11 -11.80
C LEU A 62 -16.91 4.29 -11.94
N LYS A 63 -16.07 4.54 -10.94
CA LYS A 63 -15.02 5.58 -11.00
C LYS A 63 -13.96 5.23 -12.06
N VAL A 64 -13.50 3.98 -12.09
CA VAL A 64 -12.53 3.49 -13.08
C VAL A 64 -13.09 3.63 -14.50
N LEU A 65 -14.35 3.25 -14.73
CA LEU A 65 -14.97 3.39 -16.05
C LEU A 65 -15.02 4.85 -16.51
N LYS A 66 -15.34 5.78 -15.60
CA LYS A 66 -15.29 7.23 -15.89
C LYS A 66 -13.88 7.73 -16.18
N TRP A 67 -12.87 7.18 -15.52
CA TRP A 67 -11.46 7.56 -15.70
C TRP A 67 -10.84 7.03 -16.98
N LEU A 68 -11.33 5.91 -17.53
CA LEU A 68 -10.85 5.38 -18.82
C LEU A 68 -11.00 6.39 -19.96
N ALA A 69 -12.01 7.26 -19.90
CA ALA A 69 -12.26 8.30 -20.90
C ALA A 69 -11.51 9.62 -20.63
N ARG A 70 -10.68 9.70 -19.57
CA ARG A 70 -10.01 10.93 -19.13
C ARG A 70 -8.49 10.78 -19.16
N SER A 71 -7.82 11.62 -19.95
CA SER A 71 -6.35 11.65 -20.04
C SER A 71 -5.66 12.21 -18.79
N ASP A 72 -6.40 13.00 -18.00
CA ASP A 72 -6.01 13.62 -16.74
C ASP A 72 -6.45 12.82 -15.50
N ALA A 73 -6.94 11.59 -15.68
CA ALA A 73 -7.40 10.78 -14.57
C ALA A 73 -6.27 10.51 -13.57
N PRO A 74 -6.56 10.50 -12.25
CA PRO A 74 -5.58 10.23 -11.21
C PRO A 74 -5.01 8.81 -11.30
N LEU A 75 -5.73 7.91 -11.97
CA LEU A 75 -5.26 6.57 -12.31
C LEU A 75 -5.35 6.38 -13.82
N ARG A 76 -4.19 6.20 -14.46
CA ARG A 76 -4.10 5.88 -15.89
C ARG A 76 -4.23 4.38 -16.10
N PHE A 77 -5.35 3.95 -16.65
CA PHE A 77 -5.53 2.57 -17.09
C PHE A 77 -5.03 2.41 -18.53
N ARG A 78 -4.14 1.44 -18.75
CA ARG A 78 -3.70 1.02 -20.09
C ARG A 78 -4.12 -0.42 -20.31
N LEU A 79 -5.11 -0.63 -21.17
CA LEU A 79 -5.55 -1.96 -21.56
C LEU A 79 -4.49 -2.61 -22.45
N ARG A 80 -4.03 -3.79 -22.04
CA ARG A 80 -3.05 -4.61 -22.75
C ARG A 80 -3.63 -6.00 -22.95
N ALA A 81 -3.23 -6.68 -24.02
CA ALA A 81 -3.51 -8.09 -24.21
C ALA A 81 -2.57 -8.95 -23.35
N ASP A 82 -2.62 -8.75 -22.02
CA ASP A 82 -1.79 -9.46 -21.04
C ASP A 82 -2.69 -10.21 -20.04
N TRP A 83 -2.53 -11.53 -19.99
CA TRP A 83 -3.28 -12.40 -19.10
C TRP A 83 -3.14 -12.01 -17.62
N HIS A 84 -1.96 -11.61 -17.17
CA HIS A 84 -1.74 -11.22 -15.78
C HIS A 84 -2.52 -9.97 -15.41
N GLN A 85 -2.59 -9.02 -16.34
CA GLN A 85 -3.39 -7.81 -16.19
C GLN A 85 -4.89 -8.13 -16.04
N TRP A 86 -5.46 -8.94 -16.93
CA TRP A 86 -6.88 -9.32 -16.87
C TRP A 86 -7.23 -10.12 -15.62
N ARG A 87 -6.36 -11.06 -15.22
CA ARG A 87 -6.50 -11.80 -13.96
C ARG A 87 -6.50 -10.87 -12.75
N TRP A 88 -5.64 -9.85 -12.73
CA TRP A 88 -5.62 -8.86 -11.65
C TRP A 88 -6.90 -8.02 -11.63
N TYR A 89 -7.41 -7.59 -12.80
CA TYR A 89 -8.69 -6.87 -12.88
C TYR A 89 -9.87 -7.67 -12.34
N GLN A 90 -9.95 -8.96 -12.69
CA GLN A 90 -10.99 -9.83 -12.16
C GLN A 90 -10.89 -9.96 -10.63
N GLN A 91 -9.69 -10.11 -10.08
CA GLN A 91 -9.48 -10.14 -8.63
C GLN A 91 -9.88 -8.82 -7.97
N PHE A 92 -9.47 -7.69 -8.56
CA PHE A 92 -9.82 -6.36 -8.08
C PHE A 92 -11.35 -6.16 -8.04
N LEU A 93 -12.04 -6.44 -9.15
CA LEU A 93 -13.50 -6.33 -9.24
C LEU A 93 -14.22 -7.26 -8.25
N ARG A 94 -13.67 -8.45 -8.00
CA ARG A 94 -14.20 -9.35 -6.98
C ARG A 94 -14.14 -8.70 -5.59
N GLU A 95 -13.04 -8.05 -5.23
CA GLU A 95 -12.88 -7.36 -3.94
C GLU A 95 -13.76 -6.09 -3.81
N CYS A 96 -14.27 -5.54 -4.91
CA CYS A 96 -15.22 -4.43 -4.90
C CYS A 96 -16.66 -4.82 -4.48
N THR A 97 -16.96 -6.10 -4.22
CA THR A 97 -18.30 -6.50 -3.75
C THR A 97 -18.54 -6.05 -2.29
N PRO A 98 -19.76 -5.64 -1.91
CA PRO A 98 -20.03 -5.12 -0.55
C PRO A 98 -19.58 -6.06 0.58
N ALA A 99 -19.81 -7.36 0.42
CA ALA A 99 -19.41 -8.36 1.42
C ALA A 99 -17.88 -8.44 1.60
N ARG A 100 -17.12 -8.38 0.49
CA ARG A 100 -15.65 -8.42 0.53
C ARG A 100 -15.06 -7.11 1.01
N THR A 101 -15.61 -5.97 0.58
CA THR A 101 -15.25 -4.66 1.10
C THR A 101 -15.41 -4.62 2.62
N ARG A 102 -16.55 -5.07 3.17
CA ARG A 102 -16.77 -5.15 4.63
C ARG A 102 -15.71 -6.02 5.32
N ARG A 103 -15.40 -7.20 4.76
CA ARG A 103 -14.35 -8.07 5.29
C ARG A 103 -12.98 -7.39 5.28
N ASN A 104 -12.63 -6.71 4.18
CA ASN A 104 -11.34 -6.07 4.00
C ASN A 104 -11.18 -4.86 4.93
N ILE A 105 -12.25 -4.08 5.16
CA ILE A 105 -12.27 -3.01 6.17
C ILE A 105 -11.86 -3.56 7.54
N ILE A 106 -12.46 -4.67 7.98
CA ILE A 106 -12.14 -5.29 9.27
C ILE A 106 -10.64 -5.66 9.35
N GLN A 107 -10.08 -6.24 8.28
CA GLN A 107 -8.66 -6.60 8.26
C GLN A 107 -7.74 -5.37 8.31
N ILE A 108 -8.08 -4.30 7.58
CA ILE A 108 -7.30 -3.06 7.58
C ILE A 108 -7.37 -2.38 8.95
N VAL A 109 -8.54 -2.33 9.59
CA VAL A 109 -8.70 -1.81 10.97
C VAL A 109 -7.85 -2.62 11.94
N ASN A 110 -7.91 -3.95 11.89
CA ASN A 110 -7.11 -4.80 12.77
C ASN A 110 -5.61 -4.53 12.62
N LEU A 111 -5.13 -4.40 11.37
CA LEU A 111 -3.75 -4.04 11.10
C LEU A 111 -3.40 -2.63 11.61
N GLY A 112 -4.28 -1.65 11.44
CA GLY A 112 -4.11 -0.29 11.95
C GLY A 112 -4.01 -0.26 13.48
N LEU A 113 -4.91 -0.97 14.17
CA LEU A 113 -4.89 -1.08 15.63
C LEU A 113 -3.62 -1.76 16.14
N TYR A 114 -3.20 -2.85 15.51
CA TYR A 114 -1.94 -3.53 15.82
C TYR A 114 -0.74 -2.59 15.64
N SER A 115 -0.69 -1.85 14.52
CA SER A 115 0.40 -0.93 14.21
C SER A 115 0.47 0.22 15.22
N HIS A 116 -0.68 0.75 15.62
CA HIS A 116 -0.77 1.81 16.63
C HIS A 116 -0.36 1.32 18.03
N ALA A 117 -0.73 0.10 18.41
CA ALA A 117 -0.27 -0.50 19.66
C ALA A 117 1.26 -0.69 19.65
N THR A 118 1.80 -1.18 18.54
CA THR A 118 3.24 -1.40 18.36
C THR A 118 4.04 -0.10 18.43
N LEU A 119 3.50 1.01 17.91
CA LEU A 119 4.14 2.33 17.99
C LEU A 119 4.21 2.91 19.41
N LYS A 120 3.41 2.41 20.35
CA LYS A 120 3.35 2.90 21.74
C LYS A 120 4.18 2.08 22.73
N ALA A 121 4.58 0.88 22.34
CA ALA A 121 5.40 -0.02 23.16
C ALA A 121 6.88 0.38 23.07
#